data_AF-A0A2Z5UJL2-F1
#
_entry.id   AF-A0A2Z5UJL2-F1
#
_cell.length_a   1.000
_cell.length_b   1.000
_cell.length_c   1.000
_cell.angle_alpha   90.00
_cell.angle_beta   90.00
_cell.angle_gamma   90.00
#
_symmetry.space_group_name_H-M   'P 1'
#
loop_
_entity.id
_entity.type
_entity.pdbx_description
1 polymer ?
#
loop_
_entity_poly.entity_id
_entity_poly.type
_entity_poly.pdbx_seq_one_letter_code
_entity_poly.pdbx_strand_id
1 'polypeptide(L)'
;MKNVTIALDEETHRRARIRAAELGTSLSALVKAYLEQLGSAEAAPVAGVREMPTSFTPMPPAAPKPRKPRQPGALKGKIWIADDFDVTPDWLIDAFEGKDSDLPWPE
;
A
#
# COMPACT_ATOMS: atom_id res chain seq x y z
N MET A 1 -7.30 -6.26 15.78
CA MET A 1 -8.35 -6.40 14.76
C MET A 1 -7.97 -5.54 13.56
N LYS A 2 -8.07 -6.05 12.33
CA LYS A 2 -7.88 -5.30 11.09
C LYS A 2 -9.16 -5.42 10.26
N ASN A 3 -9.53 -4.35 9.55
CA ASN A 3 -10.74 -4.32 8.73
C ASN A 3 -10.36 -4.51 7.26
N VAL A 4 -11.21 -5.20 6.51
CA VAL A 4 -11.04 -5.44 5.06
C VAL A 4 -12.29 -4.92 4.35
N THR A 5 -12.09 -4.12 3.31
CA THR A 5 -13.16 -3.61 2.44
C THR A 5 -13.06 -4.31 1.09
N ILE A 6 -14.16 -4.89 0.61
CA ILE A 6 -14.22 -5.64 -0.65
C ILE A 6 -15.40 -5.10 -1.46
N ALA A 7 -15.18 -4.82 -2.75
CA ALA A 7 -16.24 -4.52 -3.69
C ALA A 7 -16.74 -5.84 -4.30
N LEU A 8 -18.03 -6.14 -4.13
CA LEU A 8 -18.71 -7.30 -4.71
C LEU A 8 -19.93 -6.80 -5.48
N ASP A 9 -20.35 -7.55 -6.49
CA ASP A 9 -21.66 -7.32 -7.09
C ASP A 9 -22.79 -7.66 -6.09
N GLU A 10 -23.95 -7.04 -6.29
CA GLU A 10 -25.08 -7.14 -5.37
C GLU A 10 -25.58 -8.59 -5.23
N GLU A 11 -25.58 -9.36 -6.33
CA GLU A 11 -26.08 -10.74 -6.33
C GLU A 11 -25.14 -11.66 -5.55
N THR A 12 -23.82 -11.53 -5.70
CA THR A 12 -22.83 -12.25 -4.91
C THR A 12 -22.94 -11.91 -3.43
N HIS A 13 -23.06 -10.62 -3.07
CA HIS A 13 -23.25 -10.21 -1.68
C HIS A 13 -24.54 -10.77 -1.08
N ARG A 14 -25.65 -10.72 -1.83
CA ARG A 14 -26.95 -11.27 -1.44
C ARG A 14 -26.90 -12.78 -1.18
N ARG A 15 -26.36 -13.54 -2.14
CA ARG A 15 -26.23 -15.01 -2.02
C ARG A 15 -25.33 -15.41 -0.85
N ALA A 16 -24.22 -14.71 -0.66
CA ALA A 16 -23.30 -14.98 0.45
C ALA A 16 -23.96 -14.71 1.81
N ARG A 17 -24.78 -13.66 1.94
CA ARG A 17 -25.55 -13.41 3.16
C ARG A 17 -26.62 -14.45 3.45
N ILE A 18 -27.37 -14.88 2.43
CA ILE A 18 -28.37 -15.95 2.59
C ILE A 18 -27.68 -17.21 3.11
N ARG A 19 -26.55 -17.58 2.50
CA ARG A 19 -25.79 -18.76 2.90
C ARG A 19 -25.23 -18.67 4.31
N ALA A 20 -24.74 -17.50 4.71
CA ALA A 20 -24.28 -17.26 6.07
C ALA A 20 -25.41 -17.43 7.09
N ALA A 21 -26.60 -16.90 6.80
CA ALA A 21 -27.78 -16.99 7.64
C ALA A 21 -28.29 -18.43 7.79
N GLU A 22 -28.32 -19.22 6.70
CA GLU A 22 -28.67 -20.64 6.75
C GLU A 22 -27.75 -21.45 7.67
N LEU A 23 -26.47 -21.09 7.72
CA LEU A 23 -25.46 -21.72 8.57
C LEU A 23 -25.45 -21.15 10.00
N GLY A 24 -26.27 -20.15 10.31
CA GLY A 24 -26.27 -19.47 11.61
C GLY A 24 -25.00 -18.65 11.88
N THR A 25 -24.29 -18.23 10.83
CA THR A 25 -23.03 -17.49 10.92
C THR A 25 -23.15 -16.10 10.28
N SER A 26 -22.12 -15.27 10.44
CA SER A 26 -22.00 -14.02 9.69
C SER A 26 -21.09 -14.19 8.47
N LEU A 27 -21.27 -13.33 7.47
CA LEU A 27 -20.41 -13.31 6.28
C LEU A 27 -18.92 -13.15 6.65
N SER A 28 -18.60 -12.28 7.61
CA SER A 28 -17.24 -12.07 8.08
C SER A 28 -16.66 -13.31 8.77
N ALA A 29 -17.49 -14.12 9.45
CA ALA A 29 -17.06 -15.37 10.05
C ALA A 29 -16.75 -16.45 8.99
N LEU A 30 -17.56 -16.54 7.92
CA LEU A 30 -17.28 -17.42 6.79
C LEU A 30 -15.97 -17.06 6.10
N VAL A 31 -15.77 -15.77 5.80
CA VAL A 31 -14.53 -15.30 5.17
C VAL A 31 -13.33 -15.57 6.07
N LYS A 32 -13.45 -15.35 7.38
CA LYS A 32 -12.39 -15.65 8.35
C LYS A 32 -12.00 -17.14 8.31
N ALA A 33 -12.98 -18.05 8.40
CA ALA A 33 -12.72 -19.49 8.38
C ALA A 33 -12.07 -19.95 7.06
N TYR A 34 -12.50 -19.39 5.93
CA TYR A 34 -11.92 -19.69 4.63
C TYR A 34 -10.46 -19.24 4.52
N LEU A 35 -10.14 -18.03 4.98
CA LEU A 35 -8.76 -17.52 4.97
C LEU A 35 -7.85 -18.32 5.93
N GLU A 36 -8.36 -18.73 7.09
CA GLU A 36 -7.64 -19.63 8.02
C GLU A 36 -7.36 -20.99 7.37
N GLN A 37 -8.32 -21.54 6.61
CA GLN A 37 -8.13 -22.80 5.88
C GLN A 37 -7.07 -22.67 4.77
N LEU A 38 -7.07 -21.56 4.01
CA LEU A 38 -6.05 -21.31 2.98
C LEU A 38 -4.65 -21.19 3.60
N GLY A 39 -4.50 -20.43 4.69
CA GLY A 39 -3.23 -20.32 5.40
C GLY A 39 -2.78 -21.64 6.05
N SER A 40 -3.73 -22.53 6.38
CA SER A 40 -3.43 -23.86 6.91
C SER A 40 -3.03 -24.86 5.81
N ALA A 41 -3.56 -24.70 4.60
CA ALA A 41 -3.23 -25.53 3.43
C ALA A 41 -1.86 -25.15 2.82
N GLU A 42 -1.39 -23.93 3.04
CA GLU A 42 -0.06 -23.45 2.65
C GLU A 42 1.06 -23.90 3.62
N ALA A 43 0.77 -24.86 4.52
CA ALA A 43 1.78 -25.51 5.37
C ALA A 43 2.43 -26.74 4.70
N ALA A 44 2.37 -26.84 3.36
CA ALA A 44 3.31 -27.67 2.61
C ALA A 44 4.54 -26.79 2.29
N PRO A 45 5.78 -27.24 2.57
CA PRO A 45 6.95 -26.40 2.44
C PRO A 45 7.20 -26.13 0.95
N VAL A 46 6.74 -24.97 0.48
CA VAL A 46 7.22 -24.37 -0.75
C VAL A 46 8.70 -24.06 -0.55
N ALA A 47 9.55 -24.96 -1.04
CA ALA A 47 10.97 -24.71 -1.24
C ALA A 47 11.12 -23.52 -2.20
N GLY A 48 11.21 -22.30 -1.65
CA GLY A 48 11.27 -21.11 -2.48
C GLY A 48 11.46 -19.78 -1.75
N VAL A 49 11.13 -19.68 -0.46
CA VAL A 49 11.50 -18.50 0.33
C VAL A 49 12.78 -18.84 1.09
N ARG A 50 13.92 -18.38 0.58
CA ARG A 50 15.10 -18.25 1.44
C ARG A 50 14.70 -17.27 2.54
N GLU A 51 14.48 -17.79 3.74
CA GLU A 51 14.50 -16.96 4.93
C GLU A 51 15.86 -16.30 4.99
N MET A 52 15.92 -15.02 4.62
CA MET A 52 17.00 -14.16 5.06
C MET A 52 16.71 -13.92 6.54
N PRO A 53 17.59 -14.28 7.49
CA PRO A 53 17.40 -13.93 8.89
C PRO A 53 17.61 -12.42 9.03
N THR A 54 16.61 -11.62 8.69
CA THR A 54 16.52 -10.26 9.16
C THR A 54 16.01 -10.34 10.59
N SER A 55 16.92 -10.62 11.52
CA SER A 55 16.72 -10.28 12.93
C SER A 55 16.76 -8.75 13.05
N PHE A 56 15.79 -8.08 12.42
CA PHE A 56 15.55 -6.66 12.65
C PHE A 56 14.78 -6.57 13.96
N THR A 57 15.51 -6.38 15.05
CA THR A 57 14.92 -5.90 16.29
C THR A 57 14.63 -4.41 16.08
N PRO A 58 13.35 -3.99 15.96
CA PRO A 58 13.06 -2.57 15.91
C PRO A 58 13.58 -1.95 17.20
N MET A 59 14.54 -1.05 17.08
CA MET A 59 14.94 -0.25 18.23
C MET A 59 13.68 0.50 18.69
N PRO A 60 13.29 0.41 19.98
CA PRO A 60 12.16 1.16 20.47
C PRO A 60 12.39 2.64 20.13
N PRO A 61 11.36 3.36 19.65
CA PRO A 61 11.51 4.77 19.31
C PRO A 61 12.04 5.48 20.56
N ALA A 62 13.21 6.12 20.43
CA ALA A 62 13.73 6.96 21.49
C ALA A 62 12.63 7.92 21.93
N ALA A 63 12.44 8.06 23.25
CA ALA A 63 11.45 8.98 23.80
C ALA A 63 11.56 10.33 23.07
N PRO A 64 10.44 10.91 22.60
CA PRO A 64 10.47 12.10 21.77
C PRO A 64 11.22 13.20 22.53
N LYS A 65 12.39 13.60 22.02
CA LYS A 65 13.10 14.77 22.54
C LYS A 65 12.15 15.97 22.46
N PRO A 66 12.06 16.84 23.47
CA PRO A 66 11.23 18.03 23.41
C PRO A 66 11.65 18.85 22.19
N ARG A 67 10.80 18.86 21.16
CA ARG A 67 11.04 19.64 19.94
C ARG A 67 10.64 21.07 20.23
N LYS A 68 11.52 22.03 19.90
CA LYS A 68 11.13 23.44 19.91
C LYS A 68 9.89 23.62 19.01
N PRO A 69 8.91 24.45 19.40
CA PRO A 69 7.77 24.77 18.54
C PRO A 69 8.28 25.21 17.16
N ARG A 70 7.70 24.66 16.09
CA ARG A 70 8.02 25.12 14.73
C ARG A 70 7.68 26.60 14.66
N GLN A 71 8.59 27.41 14.14
CA GLN A 71 8.36 28.83 13.92
C GLN A 71 7.80 28.99 12.50
N PRO A 72 6.50 29.31 12.32
CA PRO A 72 5.95 29.58 10.99
C PRO A 72 6.73 30.71 10.33
N GLY A 73 7.12 30.54 9.06
CA GLY A 73 7.90 31.55 8.35
C GLY A 73 9.40 31.60 8.65
N ALA A 74 9.96 30.64 9.42
CA ALA A 74 11.41 30.58 9.68
C ALA A 74 12.31 30.56 8.43
N LEU A 75 11.76 30.10 7.31
CA LEU A 75 12.44 30.03 6.01
C LEU A 75 11.94 31.08 5.02
N LYS A 76 11.11 32.05 5.44
CA LYS A 76 10.62 33.13 4.57
C LYS A 76 11.82 33.90 4.00
N GLY A 77 11.90 33.99 2.68
CA GLY A 77 13.01 34.63 1.94
C GLY A 77 14.29 33.79 1.81
N LYS A 78 14.34 32.60 2.42
CA LYS A 78 15.42 31.61 2.25
C LYS A 78 15.03 30.45 1.33
N ILE A 79 13.74 30.33 1.02
CA ILE A 79 13.22 29.39 0.03
C ILE A 79 13.49 30.00 -1.34
N TRP A 80 14.38 29.37 -2.09
CA TRP A 80 14.65 29.68 -3.48
C TRP A 80 13.93 28.64 -4.35
N ILE A 81 13.31 29.12 -5.42
CA ILE A 81 12.72 28.29 -6.48
C ILE A 81 13.61 28.52 -7.69
N ALA A 82 13.97 27.43 -8.37
CA ALA A 82 14.76 27.52 -9.59
C ALA A 82 13.95 28.18 -10.71
N ASP A 83 14.63 28.95 -11.57
CA ASP A 83 13.97 29.71 -12.64
C ASP A 83 13.26 28.80 -13.67
N ASP A 84 13.65 27.53 -13.73
CA ASP A 84 13.13 26.49 -14.62
C ASP A 84 12.14 25.53 -13.94
N PHE A 85 11.75 25.77 -12.68
CA PHE A 85 10.89 24.84 -11.92
C PHE A 85 9.55 24.53 -12.61
N ASP A 86 8.96 25.52 -13.29
CA ASP A 86 7.68 25.37 -13.99
C ASP A 86 7.83 24.87 -15.45
N VAL A 87 9.06 24.60 -15.91
CA VAL A 87 9.33 24.12 -17.26
C VAL A 87 9.37 22.59 -17.26
N THR A 88 8.34 21.99 -17.86
CA THR A 88 8.33 20.55 -18.12
C THR A 88 9.31 20.22 -19.25
N PRO A 89 10.25 19.27 -19.06
CA PRO A 89 11.16 18.85 -20.13
C PRO A 89 10.40 18.26 -21.32
N ASP A 90 10.85 18.56 -22.54
CA ASP A 90 10.20 18.12 -23.78
C ASP A 90 10.07 16.59 -23.88
N TRP A 91 11.12 15.86 -23.51
CA TRP A 91 11.10 14.39 -23.52
C TRP A 91 9.98 13.80 -22.64
N LEU A 92 9.64 14.48 -21.55
CA LEU A 92 8.59 14.03 -20.63
C LEU A 92 7.20 14.28 -21.23
N ILE A 93 7.04 15.38 -21.97
CA ILE A 93 5.82 15.68 -22.72
C ILE A 93 5.64 14.64 -23.83
N ASP A 94 6.69 14.35 -24.59
CA ASP A 94 6.66 13.39 -25.69
C ASP A 94 6.36 11.96 -25.21
N ALA A 95 6.81 11.60 -23.99
CA ALA A 95 6.45 10.34 -23.34
C ALA A 95 4.95 10.27 -22.99
N PHE A 96 4.33 11.35 -22.51
CA PHE A 96 2.88 11.39 -22.26
C PHE A 96 2.05 11.37 -23.54
N GLU A 97 2.55 11.99 -24.61
CA GLU A 97 1.88 12.04 -25.91
C GLU A 97 2.14 10.79 -26.77
N GLY A 98 2.97 9.86 -26.28
CA GLY A 98 3.27 8.58 -26.92
C GLY A 98 4.06 8.70 -28.22
N LYS A 99 4.75 9.83 -28.44
CA LYS A 99 5.52 10.10 -29.66
C LYS A 99 6.83 9.33 -29.71
N ASP A 100 7.42 9.10 -28.53
CA ASP A 100 8.78 8.59 -28.37
C ASP A 100 8.85 7.31 -27.49
N SER A 101 7.82 6.45 -27.56
CA SER A 101 7.72 5.24 -26.71
C SER A 101 8.86 4.23 -26.89
N ASP A 102 9.61 4.33 -27.99
CA ASP A 102 10.68 3.41 -28.36
C ASP A 102 12.08 3.98 -28.06
N LEU A 103 12.18 5.23 -27.59
CA LEU A 103 13.46 5.84 -27.20
C LEU A 103 13.85 5.42 -25.77
N PRO A 104 15.15 5.17 -25.50
CA PRO A 104 15.63 4.88 -24.15
C PRO A 104 15.43 6.10 -23.24
N TRP A 105 15.27 5.84 -21.93
CA TRP A 105 15.20 6.91 -20.93
C TRP A 105 16.45 7.80 -21.02
N PRO A 106 16.30 9.13 -21.02
CA PRO A 106 17.44 10.04 -21.00
C PRO A 106 18.23 9.86 -19.68
N GLU A 107 19.57 9.93 -19.76
CA GLU A 107 20.47 9.95 -18.59
C GLU A 107 20.45 11.30 -17.85
#